data_AF-A0A960PP89-F1
#
_entry.id   AF-A0A960PP89-F1
#
_cell.length_a   1.000
_cell.length_b   1.000
_cell.length_c   1.000
_cell.angle_alpha   90.00
_cell.angle_beta   90.00
_cell.angle_gamma   90.00
#
_symmetry.space_group_name_H-M   'P 1'
#
loop_
_entity.id
_entity.type
_entity.pdbx_description
1 polymer ?
#
loop_
_entity_poly.entity_id
_entity_poly.type
_entity_poly.pdbx_seq_one_letter_code
_entity_poly.pdbx_strand_id
1 'polypeptide(L)'
;SRGRGKIRCGGVTEDAFPTPRQMARFLRACNAAKVPFKATAGLHHPLRGSYRLTYEPDSPSGTMFGFLNVFAAAAFLHSQELPEEDLLALLTEEKAEAFSFSPSGLGWRDRALSSEQVAASRSRLALSYGSCSFREPIEDLQALDLL
;
A
#
# COMPACT_ATOMS: atom_id res chain seq x y z
N SER A 1 22.04 -14.07 -5.81
CA SER A 1 21.16 -13.14 -5.07
C SER A 1 19.74 -13.30 -5.60
N ARG A 2 18.74 -13.57 -4.75
CA ARG A 2 17.33 -13.50 -5.20
C ARG A 2 16.99 -12.02 -5.36
N GLY A 3 16.66 -11.59 -6.57
CA GLY A 3 16.29 -10.20 -6.86
C GLY A 3 15.13 -9.77 -5.96
N ARG A 4 15.11 -8.50 -5.58
CA ARG A 4 13.98 -7.87 -4.89
C ARG A 4 13.37 -6.86 -5.83
N GLY A 5 12.07 -6.94 -6.08
CA GLY A 5 11.35 -5.91 -6.82
C GLY A 5 11.48 -4.58 -6.10
N LYS A 6 11.63 -3.48 -6.82
CA LYS A 6 11.63 -2.14 -6.24
C LYS A 6 10.73 -1.24 -7.06
N ILE A 7 9.84 -0.52 -6.39
CA ILE A 7 9.02 0.54 -7.00
C ILE A 7 9.17 1.82 -6.17
N ARG A 8 9.31 2.94 -6.87
CA ARG A 8 9.27 4.28 -6.26
C ARG A 8 7.83 4.77 -6.31
N CYS A 9 7.30 5.28 -5.20
CA CYS A 9 5.91 5.71 -5.09
C CYS A 9 5.77 7.21 -4.80
N GLY A 10 6.81 8.00 -5.04
CA GLY A 10 6.75 9.45 -4.88
C GLY A 10 8.04 10.18 -5.20
N GLY A 11 7.93 11.50 -5.25
CA GLY A 11 8.98 12.49 -5.53
C GLY A 11 8.43 13.90 -5.38
N VAL A 12 9.19 14.90 -5.83
CA VAL A 12 8.80 16.33 -5.71
C VAL A 12 7.93 16.83 -6.86
N THR A 13 7.57 15.96 -7.80
CA THR A 13 6.71 16.23 -8.96
C THR A 13 5.70 15.09 -9.13
N GLU A 14 4.53 15.36 -9.73
CA GLU A 14 3.47 14.36 -9.91
C GLU A 14 3.88 13.18 -10.80
N ASP A 15 4.72 13.41 -11.81
CA ASP A 15 5.24 12.37 -12.71
C ASP A 15 6.23 11.41 -12.03
N ALA A 16 6.68 11.73 -10.81
CA ALA A 16 7.49 10.83 -9.99
C ALA A 16 6.68 9.72 -9.31
N PHE A 17 5.35 9.73 -9.44
CA PHE A 17 4.43 8.74 -8.87
C PHE A 17 3.97 7.74 -9.94
N PRO A 18 3.95 6.43 -9.65
CA PRO A 18 3.40 5.45 -10.57
C PRO A 18 1.88 5.61 -10.66
N THR A 19 1.30 5.31 -11.82
CA THR A 19 -0.15 5.20 -11.94
C THR A 19 -0.68 3.96 -11.21
N PRO A 20 -1.97 3.91 -10.83
CA PRO A 20 -2.59 2.69 -10.26
C PRO A 20 -2.37 1.44 -11.11
N ARG A 21 -2.42 1.55 -12.44
CA ARG A 21 -2.16 0.43 -13.36
C ARG A 21 -0.69 -0.01 -13.33
N GLN A 22 0.26 0.92 -13.25
CA GLN A 22 1.67 0.60 -13.10
C GLN A 22 1.95 -0.13 -11.77
N MET A 23 1.34 0.35 -10.67
CA MET A 23 1.42 -0.32 -9.37
C MET A 23 0.81 -1.73 -9.41
N ALA A 24 -0.39 -1.87 -9.97
CA ALA A 24 -1.06 -3.15 -10.13
C ALA A 24 -0.21 -4.16 -10.93
N ARG A 25 0.35 -3.72 -12.07
CA ARG A 25 1.24 -4.53 -12.90
C ARG A 25 2.48 -4.96 -12.13
N PHE A 26 3.09 -4.05 -11.37
CA PHE A 26 4.27 -4.33 -10.55
C PHE A 26 3.96 -5.38 -9.47
N LEU A 27 2.86 -5.23 -8.73
CA LEU A 27 2.47 -6.19 -7.69
C LEU A 27 2.17 -7.58 -8.27
N ARG A 28 1.44 -7.64 -9.39
CA ARG A 28 1.17 -8.91 -10.10
C ARG A 28 2.46 -9.59 -10.56
N ALA A 29 3.39 -8.84 -11.15
CA ALA A 29 4.66 -9.37 -11.60
C ALA A 29 5.49 -9.94 -10.43
N CYS A 30 5.56 -9.21 -9.31
CA CYS A 30 6.25 -9.69 -8.10
C CYS A 30 5.61 -10.96 -7.55
N ASN A 31 4.27 -11.01 -7.47
CA ASN A 31 3.54 -12.17 -6.99
C ASN A 31 3.75 -13.40 -7.89
N ALA A 32 3.60 -13.23 -9.21
CA ALA A 32 3.80 -14.29 -10.20
C ALA A 32 5.23 -14.84 -10.19
N ALA A 33 6.22 -13.96 -10.08
CA ALA A 33 7.62 -14.33 -10.01
C ALA A 33 8.06 -14.85 -8.61
N LYS A 34 7.19 -14.79 -7.60
CA LYS A 34 7.50 -15.07 -6.19
C LYS A 34 8.72 -14.27 -5.71
N VAL A 35 8.82 -13.04 -6.19
CA VAL A 35 9.89 -12.10 -5.86
C VAL A 35 9.33 -11.10 -4.86
N PRO A 36 9.91 -10.98 -3.66
CA PRO A 36 9.48 -9.97 -2.72
C PRO A 36 9.84 -8.58 -3.23
N PHE A 37 9.05 -7.58 -2.84
CA PHE A 37 9.29 -6.20 -3.23
C PHE A 37 9.47 -5.27 -2.04
N LYS A 38 10.03 -4.09 -2.33
CA LYS A 38 10.02 -2.92 -1.45
C LYS A 38 9.47 -1.72 -2.21
N ALA A 39 8.48 -1.06 -1.61
CA ALA A 39 8.02 0.26 -2.03
C ALA A 39 8.82 1.33 -1.29
N THR A 40 9.22 2.38 -2.02
CA THR A 40 10.10 3.44 -1.49
C THR A 40 9.60 4.82 -1.91
N ALA A 41 9.75 5.82 -1.03
CA ALA A 41 9.28 7.20 -1.22
C ALA A 41 7.76 7.33 -1.42
N GLY A 42 7.11 8.30 -0.76
CA GLY A 42 5.70 8.63 -1.03
C GLY A 42 4.64 7.74 -0.38
N LEU A 43 5.02 6.78 0.49
CA LEU A 43 4.09 5.98 1.29
C LEU A 43 4.10 6.44 2.75
N HIS A 44 3.67 7.69 2.97
CA HIS A 44 3.62 8.33 4.30
C HIS A 44 2.25 8.22 4.95
N HIS A 45 1.20 8.05 4.14
CA HIS A 45 -0.18 8.06 4.58
C HIS A 45 -0.79 6.65 4.55
N PRO A 46 -1.75 6.35 5.43
CA PRO A 46 -2.38 5.03 5.49
C PRO A 46 -3.19 4.74 4.25
N LEU A 47 -3.95 5.73 3.77
CA LEU A 47 -4.88 5.61 2.64
C LEU A 47 -4.40 6.45 1.46
N ARG A 48 -4.96 6.19 0.28
CA ARG A 48 -4.78 7.04 -0.88
C ARG A 48 -5.49 8.37 -0.63
N GLY A 49 -4.92 9.44 -1.16
CA GLY A 49 -5.52 10.77 -1.08
C GLY A 49 -4.64 11.83 -1.71
N SER A 50 -5.14 13.07 -1.69
CA SER A 50 -4.37 14.26 -2.07
C SER A 50 -3.62 14.79 -0.86
N TYR A 51 -2.29 14.81 -0.94
CA TYR A 51 -1.40 15.22 0.15
C TYR A 51 -0.33 16.17 -0.36
N ARG A 52 0.19 17.03 0.53
CA ARG A 52 1.27 17.96 0.21
C ARG A 52 2.54 17.21 -0.19
N LEU A 53 3.20 17.65 -1.26
CA LEU A 53 4.42 17.02 -1.80
C LEU A 53 5.65 17.26 -0.90
N THR A 54 5.63 18.33 -0.11
CA THR A 54 6.66 18.71 0.87
C THR A 54 6.01 19.32 2.12
N TYR A 55 6.81 19.56 3.16
CA TYR A 55 6.34 20.20 4.41
C TYR A 55 6.19 21.72 4.32
N GLU A 56 6.56 22.33 3.19
CA GLU A 56 6.47 23.78 3.00
C GLU A 56 4.99 24.24 3.07
N PRO A 57 4.71 25.44 3.63
CA PRO A 57 3.34 25.95 3.75
C PRO A 57 2.60 26.00 2.41
N ASP A 58 3.29 26.45 1.35
CA ASP A 58 2.74 26.60 0.00
C ASP A 58 3.06 25.40 -0.91
N SER A 59 3.34 24.23 -0.32
CA SER A 59 3.68 23.04 -1.08
C SER A 59 2.48 22.59 -1.94
N PRO A 60 2.69 22.32 -3.24
CA PRO A 60 1.65 21.71 -4.07
C PRO A 60 1.22 20.36 -3.49
N SER A 61 -0.06 20.02 -3.67
CA SER A 61 -0.56 18.68 -3.35
C SER A 61 -0.53 17.77 -4.56
N GLY A 62 -0.32 16.47 -4.33
CA GLY A 62 -0.42 15.42 -5.34
C GLY A 62 -1.11 14.18 -4.78
N THR A 63 -1.67 13.35 -5.66
CA THR A 63 -2.31 12.10 -5.23
C THR A 63 -1.26 11.04 -4.91
N MET A 64 -1.23 10.57 -3.67
CA MET A 64 -0.29 9.54 -3.20
C MET A 64 -1.02 8.25 -2.88
N PHE A 65 -0.35 7.10 -3.01
CA PHE A 65 -0.90 5.84 -2.50
C PHE A 65 -0.80 5.79 -0.97
N GLY A 66 -1.76 5.12 -0.35
CA GLY A 66 -1.65 4.72 1.04
C GLY A 66 -0.81 3.46 1.22
N PHE A 67 -0.06 3.38 2.31
CA PHE A 67 0.64 2.14 2.64
C PHE A 67 -0.33 0.99 2.91
N LEU A 68 -1.50 1.24 3.52
CA LEU A 68 -2.52 0.20 3.73
C LEU A 68 -3.05 -0.31 2.39
N ASN A 69 -3.32 0.58 1.42
CA ASN A 69 -3.74 0.17 0.08
C ASN A 69 -2.73 -0.79 -0.57
N VAL A 70 -1.45 -0.42 -0.57
CA VAL A 70 -0.40 -1.21 -1.23
C VAL A 70 -0.18 -2.55 -0.54
N PHE A 71 -0.13 -2.56 0.80
CA PHE A 71 0.07 -3.79 1.56
C PHE A 71 -1.14 -4.71 1.55
N ALA A 72 -2.36 -4.17 1.66
CA ALA A 72 -3.58 -4.95 1.51
C ALA A 72 -3.67 -5.55 0.09
N ALA A 73 -3.40 -4.75 -0.95
CA ALA A 73 -3.38 -5.24 -2.33
C ALA A 73 -2.40 -6.39 -2.53
N ALA A 74 -1.18 -6.27 -2.00
CA ALA A 74 -0.19 -7.33 -2.05
C ALA A 74 -0.64 -8.58 -1.26
N ALA A 75 -1.26 -8.41 -0.10
CA ALA A 75 -1.75 -9.51 0.72
C ALA A 75 -2.89 -10.28 0.02
N PHE A 76 -3.90 -9.56 -0.49
CA PHE A 76 -5.01 -10.17 -1.22
C PHE A 76 -4.54 -10.88 -2.49
N LEU A 77 -3.64 -10.26 -3.28
CA LEU A 77 -3.04 -10.90 -4.45
C LEU A 77 -2.26 -12.18 -4.13
N HIS A 78 -1.63 -12.24 -2.96
CA HIS A 78 -0.85 -13.41 -2.55
C HIS A 78 -1.75 -14.57 -2.11
N SER A 79 -2.85 -14.25 -1.43
CA SER A 79 -3.67 -15.23 -0.73
C SER A 79 -4.86 -15.75 -1.55
N GLN A 80 -5.33 -15.01 -2.54
CA GLN A 80 -6.49 -15.39 -3.34
C GLN A 80 -6.46 -14.76 -4.73
N GLU A 81 -7.35 -15.23 -5.61
CA GLU A 81 -7.58 -14.58 -6.89
C GLU A 81 -8.21 -13.20 -6.66
N LEU A 82 -7.58 -12.19 -7.24
CA LEU A 82 -8.04 -10.81 -7.20
C LEU A 82 -8.13 -10.31 -8.65
N PRO A 83 -9.35 -10.01 -9.16
CA PRO A 83 -9.54 -9.39 -10.48
C PRO A 83 -8.76 -8.07 -10.62
N GLU A 84 -8.46 -7.65 -11.86
CA GLU A 84 -7.77 -6.37 -12.07
C GLU A 84 -8.58 -5.18 -11.57
N GLU A 85 -9.88 -5.19 -11.76
CA GLU A 85 -10.80 -4.17 -11.26
C GLU A 85 -10.71 -4.01 -9.74
N ASP A 86 -10.79 -5.12 -9.00
CA ASP A 86 -10.68 -5.10 -7.54
C ASP A 86 -9.30 -4.68 -7.05
N LEU A 87 -8.24 -5.12 -7.74
CA LEU A 87 -6.88 -4.68 -7.42
C LEU A 87 -6.73 -3.17 -7.59
N LEU A 88 -7.25 -2.62 -8.69
CA LEU A 88 -7.23 -1.18 -8.93
C LEU A 88 -8.07 -0.45 -7.89
N ALA A 89 -9.28 -0.93 -7.61
CA ALA A 89 -10.18 -0.33 -6.62
C ALA A 89 -9.55 -0.31 -5.21
N LEU A 90 -8.87 -1.39 -4.80
CA LEU A 90 -8.16 -1.46 -3.53
C LEU A 90 -6.95 -0.52 -3.49
N LEU A 91 -6.18 -0.45 -4.58
CA LEU A 91 -5.06 0.50 -4.71
C LEU A 91 -5.53 1.97 -4.72
N THR A 92 -6.78 2.21 -5.11
CA THR A 92 -7.38 3.55 -5.17
C THR A 92 -8.40 3.83 -4.08
N GLU A 93 -8.49 3.00 -3.05
CA GLU A 93 -9.45 3.21 -1.96
C GLU A 93 -9.01 4.37 -1.07
N GLU A 94 -9.88 5.34 -0.89
CA GLU A 94 -9.63 6.55 -0.09
C GLU A 94 -10.42 6.53 1.23
N LYS A 95 -11.38 5.59 1.36
CA LYS A 95 -12.27 5.48 2.51
C LYS A 95 -11.74 4.50 3.55
N ALA A 96 -11.55 4.98 4.77
CA ALA A 96 -11.11 4.15 5.89
C ALA A 96 -12.12 3.04 6.22
N GLU A 97 -13.40 3.37 6.17
CA GLU A 97 -14.52 2.46 6.46
C GLU A 97 -14.63 1.29 5.46
N ALA A 98 -13.94 1.36 4.33
CA ALA A 98 -13.83 0.24 3.40
C ALA A 98 -12.90 -0.87 3.93
N PHE A 99 -12.05 -0.56 4.91
CA PHE A 99 -11.14 -1.51 5.55
C PHE A 99 -11.65 -1.89 6.94
N SER A 100 -11.39 -3.14 7.32
CA SER A 100 -11.58 -3.59 8.70
C SER A 100 -10.34 -4.34 9.17
N PHE A 101 -9.92 -4.07 10.40
CA PHE A 101 -8.77 -4.70 11.02
C PHE A 101 -9.21 -5.29 12.35
N SER A 102 -8.83 -6.54 12.60
CA SER A 102 -9.14 -7.22 13.84
C SER A 102 -8.07 -8.27 14.15
N PRO A 103 -8.08 -8.87 15.35
CA PRO A 103 -7.22 -10.02 15.64
C PRO A 103 -7.44 -11.21 14.69
N SER A 104 -8.62 -11.31 14.08
CA SER A 104 -8.92 -12.36 13.11
C SER A 104 -8.38 -12.09 11.71
N GLY A 105 -8.03 -10.84 11.37
CA GLY A 105 -7.32 -10.52 10.13
C GLY A 105 -7.66 -9.16 9.52
N LEU A 106 -7.68 -9.11 8.19
CA LEU A 106 -7.85 -7.91 7.37
C LEU A 106 -9.06 -8.07 6.46
N GLY A 107 -9.99 -7.11 6.51
CA GLY A 107 -11.09 -6.98 5.57
C GLY A 107 -10.91 -5.78 4.63
N TRP A 108 -11.42 -5.92 3.42
CA TRP A 108 -11.69 -4.83 2.49
C TRP A 108 -12.98 -5.11 1.74
N ARG A 109 -13.99 -4.24 1.92
CA ARG A 109 -15.35 -4.44 1.39
C ARG A 109 -15.91 -5.83 1.74
N ASP A 110 -16.26 -6.62 0.74
CA ASP A 110 -16.78 -7.98 0.82
C ASP A 110 -15.70 -9.07 0.88
N ARG A 111 -14.41 -8.68 0.87
CA ARG A 111 -13.26 -9.59 0.91
C ARG A 111 -12.58 -9.57 2.27
N ALA A 112 -12.09 -10.72 2.71
CA ALA A 112 -11.35 -10.85 3.96
C ALA A 112 -10.18 -11.82 3.84
N LEU A 113 -9.14 -11.59 4.65
CA LEU A 113 -8.02 -12.48 4.88
C LEU A 113 -7.93 -12.79 6.37
N SER A 114 -7.62 -14.03 6.70
CA SER A 114 -7.26 -14.41 8.07
C SER A 114 -5.90 -13.84 8.48
N SER A 115 -5.64 -13.77 9.78
CA SER A 115 -4.35 -13.35 10.33
C SER A 115 -3.19 -14.22 9.81
N GLU A 116 -3.41 -15.53 9.59
CA GLU A 116 -2.42 -16.45 9.00
C GLU A 116 -2.14 -16.12 7.53
N GLN A 117 -3.16 -15.77 6.75
CA GLN A 117 -3.00 -15.35 5.35
C GLN A 117 -2.23 -14.02 5.26
N VAL A 118 -2.54 -13.07 6.13
CA VAL A 118 -1.81 -11.81 6.25
C VAL A 118 -0.34 -12.08 6.61
N ALA A 119 -0.07 -12.93 7.60
CA ALA A 119 1.30 -13.29 8.00
C ALA A 119 2.08 -13.99 6.88
N ALA A 120 1.44 -14.91 6.14
CA ALA A 120 2.05 -15.57 5.00
C ALA A 120 2.48 -14.57 3.91
N SER A 121 1.63 -13.58 3.60
CA SER A 121 1.95 -12.55 2.60
C SER A 121 3.14 -11.66 3.02
N ARG A 122 3.22 -11.26 4.30
CA ARG A 122 4.29 -10.43 4.85
C ARG A 122 5.65 -11.12 4.76
N SER A 123 5.70 -12.43 5.00
CA SER A 123 6.95 -13.21 4.96
C SER A 123 7.46 -13.50 3.54
N ARG A 124 6.60 -13.41 2.51
CA ARG A 124 6.91 -13.90 1.16
C ARG A 124 6.94 -12.82 0.08
N LEU A 125 6.17 -11.74 0.23
CA LEU A 125 5.95 -10.78 -0.84
C LEU A 125 6.21 -9.32 -0.42
N ALA A 126 5.58 -8.86 0.66
CA ALA A 126 5.61 -7.46 1.06
C ALA A 126 6.50 -7.23 2.29
N LEU A 127 7.82 -7.34 2.10
CA LEU A 127 8.79 -7.45 3.20
C LEU A 127 9.06 -6.15 3.96
N SER A 128 8.88 -4.98 3.34
CA SER A 128 9.07 -3.67 4.01
C SER A 128 8.57 -2.51 3.14
N TYR A 129 8.18 -1.40 3.75
CA TYR A 129 8.21 -0.07 3.14
C TYR A 129 9.35 0.74 3.78
N GLY A 130 9.90 1.71 3.06
CA GLY A 130 10.80 2.70 3.64
C GLY A 130 10.12 4.05 3.71
N SER A 131 9.71 4.47 4.91
CA SER A 131 9.45 5.88 5.21
C SER A 131 10.73 6.48 5.80
N CYS A 132 11.18 7.62 5.27
CA CYS A 132 12.32 8.36 5.83
C CYS A 132 11.95 9.18 7.07
N SER A 133 10.76 8.98 7.64
CA SER A 133 10.29 9.58 8.88
C SER A 133 9.36 8.61 9.60
N PHE A 134 9.67 8.27 10.85
CA PHE A 134 8.87 7.41 11.73
C PHE A 134 7.83 8.19 12.55
N ARG A 135 7.61 9.49 12.28
CA ARG A 135 6.69 10.34 13.07
C ARG A 135 5.26 10.39 12.52
N GLU A 136 5.08 10.55 11.21
CA GLU A 136 3.75 10.64 10.58
C GLU A 136 2.87 9.37 10.66
N PRO A 137 3.38 8.12 10.58
CA PRO A 137 2.49 6.97 10.51
C PRO A 137 1.72 6.67 11.81
N ILE A 138 2.20 7.14 12.97
CA ILE A 138 1.56 6.84 14.27
C ILE A 138 0.35 7.74 14.48
N GLU A 139 0.47 9.05 14.19
CA GLU A 139 -0.65 10.00 14.32
C GLU A 139 -1.80 9.63 13.37
N ASP A 140 -1.48 9.24 12.14
CA ASP A 140 -2.47 8.78 11.15
C ASP A 140 -3.12 7.44 11.54
N LEU A 141 -2.40 6.53 12.23
CA LEU A 141 -2.97 5.28 12.73
C LEU A 141 -3.85 5.49 13.98
N GLN A 142 -3.51 6.45 14.84
CA GLN A 142 -4.37 6.87 15.96
C GLN A 142 -5.65 7.54 15.45
N ALA A 143 -5.58 8.31 14.37
CA ALA A 143 -6.77 8.88 13.72
C ALA A 143 -7.70 7.81 13.11
N LEU A 144 -7.21 6.57 12.94
CA LEU A 144 -7.95 5.42 12.44
C LEU A 144 -8.32 4.40 13.53
N ASP A 145 -8.06 4.68 14.81
CA ASP A 145 -8.26 3.75 15.94
C ASP A 145 -7.51 2.39 15.78
N LEU A 146 -6.37 2.39 15.09
CA LEU A 146 -5.56 1.19 14.85
C LEU A 146 -4.39 1.02 15.84
N LEU A 147 -4.26 1.92 16.82
CA LEU A 147 -3.27 1.94 17.90
C LEU A 147 -3.86 2.48 19.20
#